data_AF-A0A2V6KKF5-F1
#
_entry.id   AF-A0A2V6KKF5-F1
#
_cell.length_a   1.000
_cell.length_b   1.000
_cell.length_c   1.000
_cell.angle_alpha   90.00
_cell.angle_beta   90.00
_cell.angle_gamma   90.00
#
_symmetry.space_group_name_H-M   'P 1'
#
loop_
_entity.id
_entity.type
_entity.pdbx_description
1 polymer ?
#
loop_
_entity_poly.entity_id
_entity_poly.type
_entity_poly.pdbx_seq_one_letter_code
_entity_poly.pdbx_strand_id
1 'polypeptide(L)'
;MSYFNIYFNLRWERTLRRYSRPVNLARFDYLNWMTTQKPIWFIAEHLCDIPHISLLTSTMEKNLTRVDPRTIKAEMLGHRKK
;
A
#
# COMPACT_ATOMS: atom_id res chain seq x y z
N MET A 1 9.63 -7.73 -7.89
CA MET A 1 8.78 -6.89 -7.02
C MET A 1 8.31 -7.72 -5.84
N SER A 2 8.87 -7.51 -4.65
CA SER A 2 8.74 -8.44 -3.52
C SER A 2 7.40 -8.40 -2.78
N TYR A 3 6.65 -7.29 -2.83
CA TYR A 3 5.40 -7.11 -2.05
C TYR A 3 4.11 -7.46 -2.78
N PHE A 4 4.11 -7.49 -4.13
CA PHE A 4 2.88 -7.63 -4.91
C PHE A 4 2.09 -8.90 -4.57
N ASN A 5 2.79 -10.02 -4.33
CA ASN A 5 2.15 -11.32 -4.10
C ASN A 5 1.45 -11.42 -2.73
N ILE A 6 1.94 -10.71 -1.72
CA ILE A 6 1.44 -10.78 -0.34
C ILE A 6 0.48 -9.63 0.00
N TYR A 7 0.33 -8.65 -0.90
CA TYR A 7 -0.60 -7.53 -0.72
C TYR A 7 -1.99 -7.88 -1.27
N PHE A 8 -2.83 -8.47 -0.43
CA PHE A 8 -4.18 -8.87 -0.77
C PHE A 8 -5.21 -8.49 0.31
N ASN A 9 -6.49 -8.41 -0.08
CA ASN A 9 -7.60 -8.12 0.83
C ASN A 9 -8.22 -9.41 1.42
N LEU A 10 -9.13 -9.28 2.39
CA LEU A 10 -9.80 -10.45 3.00
C LEU A 10 -10.69 -11.27 2.02
N ARG A 11 -10.89 -10.79 0.79
CA ARG A 11 -11.55 -11.52 -0.31
C ARG A 11 -10.56 -12.29 -1.20
N TRP A 12 -9.29 -12.30 -0.81
CA TRP A 12 -8.16 -12.98 -1.48
C TRP A 12 -7.82 -12.35 -2.84
N GLU A 13 -8.14 -11.07 -3.02
CA GLU A 13 -7.83 -10.32 -4.22
C GLU A 13 -6.53 -9.55 -3.99
N ARG A 14 -5.56 -9.65 -4.90
CA ARG A 14 -4.36 -8.80 -4.88
C ARG A 14 -4.81 -7.38 -5.18
N THR A 15 -4.54 -6.42 -4.30
CA THR A 15 -5.07 -5.04 -4.41
C THR A 15 -4.01 -3.98 -4.66
N LEU A 16 -2.72 -4.35 -4.68
CA LEU A 16 -1.66 -3.41 -5.04
C LEU A 16 -1.75 -3.08 -6.54
N ARG A 17 -1.97 -1.81 -6.88
CA ARG A 17 -2.18 -1.37 -8.28
C ARG A 17 -1.14 -0.37 -8.77
N ARG A 18 -0.63 0.45 -7.86
CA ARG A 18 0.20 1.60 -8.18
C ARG A 18 1.15 1.89 -7.04
N TYR A 19 2.25 2.57 -7.34
CA TYR A 19 3.24 3.01 -6.36
C TYR A 19 3.75 4.40 -6.73
N SER A 20 4.14 5.18 -5.74
CA SER A 20 4.79 6.46 -5.96
C SER A 20 6.31 6.32 -5.89
N ARG A 21 7.02 7.35 -6.36
CA ARG A 21 8.46 7.46 -6.08
C ARG A 21 8.66 7.80 -4.59
N PRO A 22 9.79 7.39 -3.98
CA PRO A 22 10.12 7.78 -2.63
C PRO A 22 10.07 9.30 -2.46
N VAL A 23 9.47 9.77 -1.36
CA VAL A 23 9.41 11.18 -1.00
C VAL A 23 10.46 11.46 0.08
N ASN A 24 11.29 12.47 -0.14
CA ASN A 24 12.15 13.00 0.92
C ASN A 24 11.30 13.79 1.92
N LEU A 25 11.12 13.27 3.13
CA LEU A 25 10.31 13.91 4.18
C LEU A 25 10.94 15.17 4.76
N ALA A 26 12.24 15.44 4.53
CA ALA A 26 12.89 16.68 4.96
C ALA A 26 12.20 17.93 4.42
N ARG A 27 11.47 17.79 3.31
CA ARG A 27 10.65 18.86 2.75
C ARG A 27 9.56 19.38 3.69
N PHE A 28 9.18 18.62 4.72
CA PHE A 28 8.18 18.99 5.71
C PHE A 28 8.78 19.44 7.04
N ASP A 29 10.11 19.53 7.17
CA ASP A 29 10.77 19.82 8.43
C ASP A 29 10.38 21.20 9.00
N TYR A 30 10.04 22.15 8.13
CA TYR A 30 9.52 23.47 8.53
C TYR A 30 8.19 23.40 9.31
N LEU A 31 7.49 22.26 9.26
CA LEU A 31 6.27 21.98 10.03
C LEU A 31 6.55 21.20 11.33
N ASN A 32 7.82 20.88 11.62
CA ASN A 32 8.24 20.08 12.78
C ASN A 32 7.51 18.72 12.87
N TRP A 33 7.31 18.08 11.72
CA TRP A 33 6.44 16.90 11.57
C TRP A 33 6.85 15.70 12.44
N MET A 34 8.14 15.56 12.76
CA MET A 34 8.65 14.42 13.55
C MET A 34 8.29 14.47 15.04
N THR A 35 8.11 15.68 15.59
CA THR A 35 7.99 15.89 17.05
C THR A 35 6.70 16.57 17.45
N THR A 36 5.96 17.11 16.48
CA THR A 36 4.68 17.76 16.73
C THR A 36 3.64 16.80 17.30
N GLN A 37 2.88 17.28 18.28
CA GLN A 37 1.68 16.58 18.77
C GLN A 37 0.43 16.89 17.93
N LYS A 38 0.57 17.77 16.92
CA LYS A 38 -0.52 18.12 16.01
C LYS A 38 -0.67 17.05 14.93
N PRO A 39 -1.87 16.88 14.35
CA PRO A 39 -2.06 15.97 13.23
C PRO A 39 -1.16 16.31 12.03
N ILE A 40 -0.53 15.29 11.44
CA ILE A 40 0.40 15.41 10.30
C ILE A 40 -0.27 15.06 8.95
N TRP A 41 -1.57 15.33 8.82
CA TRP A 41 -2.37 14.93 7.64
C TRP A 41 -1.78 15.40 6.32
N PHE A 42 -1.11 16.56 6.29
CA PHE A 42 -0.43 17.08 5.11
C PHE A 42 0.60 16.11 4.50
N ILE A 43 1.23 15.22 5.29
CA ILE A 43 2.13 14.19 4.74
C ILE A 43 1.33 13.12 4.03
N ALA A 44 0.28 12.61 4.68
CA ALA A 44 -0.58 11.57 4.11
C ALA A 44 -1.28 12.05 2.83
N GLU A 45 -1.83 13.26 2.85
CA GLU A 45 -2.44 13.92 1.70
C GLU A 45 -1.42 14.06 0.57
N HIS A 46 -0.21 14.55 0.86
CA HIS A 46 0.84 14.64 -0.14
C HIS A 46 1.19 13.27 -0.76
N LEU A 47 1.33 12.22 0.08
CA LEU A 47 1.64 10.88 -0.40
C LEU A 47 0.52 10.28 -1.26
N CYS A 48 -0.74 10.65 -1.03
CA CYS A 48 -1.88 10.24 -1.86
C CYS A 48 -1.92 10.99 -3.20
N ASP A 49 -1.56 12.28 -3.22
CA ASP A 49 -1.71 13.15 -4.38
C ASP A 49 -0.57 13.07 -5.40
N ILE A 50 0.64 12.70 -4.95
CA ILE A 50 1.80 12.62 -5.85
C ILE A 50 1.56 11.63 -7.01
N PRO A 51 2.26 11.81 -8.14
CA PRO A 51 2.14 10.89 -9.26
C PRO A 51 2.44 9.44 -8.86
N HIS A 52 1.51 8.56 -9.19
CA HIS A 52 1.64 7.13 -8.99
C HIS A 52 1.85 6.43 -10.33
N ILE A 53 2.80 5.50 -10.36
CA ILE A 53 3.14 4.66 -11.51
C ILE A 53 2.30 3.38 -11.41
N SER A 54 1.62 3.02 -12.50
CA SER A 54 0.87 1.77 -12.56
C SER A 54 1.80 0.56 -12.51
N LEU A 55 1.47 -0.43 -11.68
CA LEU A 55 2.20 -1.70 -11.61
C LEU A 55 1.73 -2.69 -12.67
N LEU A 56 0.49 -2.54 -13.13
CA LEU A 56 -0.18 -3.45 -14.03
C LEU A 56 -0.84 -2.66 -15.17
N THR A 57 -1.01 -3.31 -16.31
CA THR A 57 -1.91 -2.80 -17.34
C THR A 57 -3.36 -3.10 -16.96
N SER A 58 -4.32 -2.35 -17.51
CA SER A 58 -5.74 -2.60 -17.26
C SER A 58 -6.18 -4.01 -17.65
N THR A 59 -5.54 -4.60 -18.67
CA THR A 59 -5.78 -6.00 -19.06
C THR A 59 -5.25 -6.98 -18.02
N MET A 60 -4.07 -6.73 -17.44
CA MET A 60 -3.53 -7.56 -16.36
C MET A 60 -4.40 -7.48 -15.10
N GLU A 61 -4.86 -6.29 -14.73
CA GLU A 61 -5.72 -6.10 -13.55
C GLU A 61 -7.02 -6.91 -13.63
N LYS A 62 -7.66 -6.95 -14.81
CA LYS A 62 -8.89 -7.72 -15.06
C LYS A 62 -8.70 -9.23 -14.99
N ASN A 63 -7.48 -9.70 -15.27
CA ASN A 63 -7.14 -11.12 -15.34
C ASN A 63 -6.42 -11.63 -14.08
N LEU A 64 -6.37 -10.85 -13.00
CA LEU A 64 -5.75 -11.29 -11.76
C LEU A 64 -6.55 -12.46 -11.16
N THR A 65 -5.85 -13.56 -10.91
CA THR A 65 -6.39 -14.68 -10.15
C THR A 65 -6.43 -14.33 -8.66
N ARG A 66 -7.30 -15.03 -7.92
CA ARG A 66 -7.28 -14.99 -6.45
C ARG A 66 -5.96 -15.52 -5.92
N VAL A 67 -5.60 -15.09 -4.71
CA VAL A 67 -4.45 -15.64 -3.98
C VAL A 67 -4.73 -17.09 -3.64
N ASP A 68 -3.70 -17.94 -3.74
CA ASP A 68 -3.86 -19.36 -3.48
C ASP A 68 -4.06 -19.64 -1.98
N PRO A 69 -4.71 -20.75 -1.62
CA PRO A 69 -5.01 -21.06 -0.23
C PRO A 69 -3.78 -21.21 0.69
N ARG A 70 -2.61 -21.58 0.16
CA ARG A 70 -1.40 -21.76 0.99
C ARG A 70 -0.85 -20.41 1.41
N THR A 71 -0.78 -19.45 0.49
CA THR A 71 -0.38 -18.07 0.81
C THR A 71 -1.37 -17.44 1.79
N ILE A 72 -2.68 -17.60 1.59
CA ILE A 72 -3.68 -17.12 2.57
C ILE A 72 -3.40 -17.70 3.96
N LYS A 73 -3.16 -19.02 4.08
CA LYS A 73 -2.90 -19.67 5.36
C LYS A 73 -1.63 -19.14 6.04
N ALA A 74 -0.58 -18.90 5.27
CA ALA A 74 0.68 -18.38 5.78
C ALA A 74 0.54 -16.93 6.28
N GLU A 75 -0.03 -16.06 5.46
CA GLU A 75 -0.15 -14.62 5.73
C GLU A 75 -1.25 -14.29 6.74
N MET A 76 -2.22 -15.19 6.95
CA MET A 76 -3.29 -15.05 7.96
C MET A 76 -2.98 -15.77 9.29
N LEU A 77 -1.76 -16.25 9.49
CA LEU A 77 -1.39 -16.91 10.74
C LEU A 77 -1.52 -15.91 11.91
N GLY A 78 -2.34 -16.28 12.91
CA GLY A 78 -2.61 -15.40 14.06
C GLY A 78 -3.64 -14.28 13.79
N HIS A 79 -4.23 -14.21 12.60
CA HIS A 79 -5.30 -13.27 12.30
C HIS A 79 -6.54 -13.58 13.16
N ARG A 80 -6.92 -12.64 14.03
CA ARG A 80 -8.13 -12.75 14.85
C ARG A 80 -9.35 -12.32 14.05
N LYS A 81 -10.34 -13.19 13.90
CA LYS A 81 -11.67 -12.79 13.46
C LYS A 81 -12.42 -12.27 14.69
N LYS A 82 -13.00 -11.08 14.59
CA LYS A 82 -13.96 -10.58 15.58
C LYS A 82 -15.24 -11.39 15.52
#